data_AF-A0A9W6FKA8-F1
#
_entry.id   AF-A0A9W6FKA8-F1
#
_cell.length_a   1.000
_cell.length_b   1.000
_cell.length_c   1.000
_cell.angle_alpha   90.00
_cell.angle_beta   90.00
_cell.angle_gamma   90.00
#
_symmetry.space_group_name_H-M   'P 1'
#
loop_
_entity.id
_entity.type
_entity.pdbx_description
1 polymer ?
#
loop_
_entity_poly.entity_id
_entity_poly.type
_entity_poly.pdbx_seq_one_letter_code
_entity_poly.pdbx_strand_id
1 'polypeptide(L)'
;MDDEKDHERRHRNERGQFVAGHASLGGRPKGSRNRLGEEFLEKLYADFAEHGPEAIARVREEKPDQYLKVIASLLPKEVKVSTEADLSDEELDRRIRQLAAALDLSFGEGEAVH
;
A
#
# COMPACT_ATOMS: atom_id res chain seq x y z
N MET A 1 -8.66 -43.88 -37.25
CA MET A 1 -9.58 -42.83 -37.72
C MET A 1 -10.75 -42.87 -36.77
N ASP A 2 -10.52 -42.43 -35.54
CA ASP A 2 -10.85 -41.09 -35.00
C ASP A 2 -12.01 -41.40 -34.03
N ASP A 3 -11.99 -41.11 -32.73
CA ASP A 3 -11.68 -39.84 -32.10
C ASP A 3 -11.21 -40.07 -30.65
N GLU A 4 -9.93 -39.80 -30.46
CA GLU A 4 -9.37 -39.26 -29.23
C GLU A 4 -10.00 -37.87 -29.01
N LYS A 5 -10.97 -37.72 -28.08
CA LYS A 5 -11.34 -36.48 -27.34
C LYS A 5 -12.73 -36.58 -26.71
N ASP A 6 -12.85 -37.00 -25.44
CA ASP A 6 -13.91 -36.43 -24.58
C ASP A 6 -13.70 -36.64 -23.06
N HIS A 7 -12.45 -36.72 -22.58
CA HIS A 7 -12.17 -36.87 -21.15
C HIS A 7 -12.27 -35.57 -20.32
N GLU A 8 -12.62 -34.43 -20.94
CA GLU A 8 -12.53 -33.11 -20.29
C GLU A 8 -13.84 -32.54 -19.70
N ARG A 9 -14.97 -33.24 -19.80
CA ARG A 9 -16.28 -32.68 -19.44
C ARG A 9 -16.85 -33.06 -18.08
N ARG A 10 -16.04 -33.36 -17.05
CA ARG A 10 -16.57 -33.86 -15.77
C ARG A 10 -16.51 -32.95 -14.54
N HIS A 11 -16.00 -31.72 -14.64
CA HIS A 11 -15.86 -30.87 -13.44
C HIS A 11 -16.17 -29.37 -13.63
N ARG A 12 -17.16 -29.02 -14.45
CA ARG A 12 -17.67 -27.64 -14.52
C ARG A 12 -19.20 -27.61 -14.39
N ASN A 13 -19.72 -26.61 -13.66
CA ASN A 13 -21.16 -26.37 -13.57
C ASN A 13 -21.69 -25.80 -14.90
N GLU A 14 -23.01 -25.61 -15.01
CA GLU A 14 -23.70 -25.11 -16.21
C GLU A 14 -23.20 -23.73 -16.70
N ARG A 15 -22.44 -23.00 -15.86
CA ARG A 15 -21.81 -21.71 -16.18
C ARG A 15 -20.32 -21.84 -16.53
N GLY A 16 -19.82 -23.06 -16.72
CA GLY A 16 -18.41 -23.32 -17.03
C GLY A 16 -17.45 -23.12 -15.85
N GLN A 17 -17.95 -22.96 -14.61
CA GLN A 17 -17.13 -22.77 -13.42
C GLN A 17 -16.77 -24.11 -12.80
N PHE A 18 -15.57 -24.25 -12.26
CA PHE A 18 -15.17 -25.45 -11.52
C PHE A 18 -16.10 -25.69 -10.33
N VAL A 19 -16.65 -26.91 -10.25
CA VAL A 19 -17.53 -27.31 -9.13
C VAL A 19 -16.68 -27.41 -7.86
N ALA A 20 -17.08 -26.72 -6.79
CA ALA A 20 -16.36 -26.75 -5.52
C ALA A 20 -16.24 -28.20 -5.01
N GLY A 21 -14.99 -28.59 -4.72
CA GLY A 21 -14.61 -29.97 -4.50
C GLY A 21 -15.29 -30.64 -3.30
N HIS A 22 -15.70 -31.88 -3.53
CA HIS A 22 -15.95 -32.88 -2.49
C HIS A 22 -14.66 -33.03 -1.66
N ALA A 23 -14.76 -32.95 -0.33
CA ALA A 23 -13.63 -32.96 0.61
C ALA A 23 -12.72 -34.21 0.52
N SER A 24 -13.07 -35.19 -0.30
CA SER A 24 -12.32 -36.44 -0.50
C SER A 24 -11.27 -36.40 -1.62
N LEU A 25 -11.11 -35.29 -2.36
CA LEU A 25 -10.12 -35.15 -3.43
C LEU A 25 -9.13 -34.01 -3.14
N GLY A 26 -8.27 -34.20 -2.13
CA GLY A 26 -6.90 -33.65 -2.09
C GLY A 26 -6.67 -32.14 -2.21
N GLY A 27 -7.71 -31.30 -2.18
CA GLY A 27 -7.58 -29.85 -2.20
C GLY A 27 -7.02 -29.34 -0.87
N ARG A 28 -6.04 -28.43 -0.92
CA ARG A 28 -5.45 -27.83 0.29
C ARG A 28 -6.56 -27.11 1.09
N PRO A 29 -6.72 -27.39 2.40
CA PRO A 29 -7.85 -26.90 3.16
C PRO A 29 -7.95 -25.37 3.11
N LYS A 30 -9.17 -24.87 2.91
CA LYS A 30 -9.47 -23.44 2.84
C LYS A 30 -8.93 -22.76 4.10
N GLY A 31 -8.05 -21.77 3.94
CA GLY A 31 -7.40 -21.06 5.03
C GLY A 31 -6.00 -21.56 5.43
N SER A 32 -5.51 -22.68 4.86
CA SER A 32 -4.16 -23.17 5.18
C SER A 32 -3.04 -22.19 4.78
N ARG A 33 -3.27 -21.38 3.73
CA ARG A 33 -2.33 -20.33 3.30
C ARG A 33 -2.28 -19.19 4.31
N ASN A 34 -3.42 -18.79 4.83
CA ASN A 34 -3.52 -17.73 5.84
C ASN A 34 -2.91 -18.20 7.16
N ARG A 35 -3.21 -19.43 7.59
CA ARG A 35 -2.62 -20.03 8.80
C ARG A 35 -1.10 -20.18 8.70
N LEU A 36 -0.57 -20.63 7.57
CA LEU A 36 0.88 -20.74 7.39
C LEU A 36 1.56 -19.36 7.43
N GLY A 37 0.91 -18.33 6.86
CA GLY A 37 1.42 -16.96 6.92
C GLY A 37 1.44 -16.40 8.34
N GLU A 38 0.36 -16.60 9.10
CA GLU A 38 0.25 -16.18 10.50
C GLU A 38 1.32 -16.85 11.37
N GLU A 39 1.43 -18.18 11.31
CA GLU A 39 2.41 -18.95 12.09
C GLU A 39 3.85 -18.59 11.71
N PHE A 40 4.11 -18.31 10.43
CA PHE A 40 5.41 -17.86 9.97
C PHE A 40 5.77 -16.48 10.52
N LEU A 41 4.84 -15.52 10.47
CA LEU A 41 5.05 -14.18 11.00
C LEU A 41 5.25 -14.18 12.52
N GLU A 42 4.51 -15.01 13.25
CA GLU A 42 4.66 -15.16 14.70
C GLU A 42 6.06 -15.68 15.07
N LYS A 43 6.51 -16.74 14.39
CA LYS A 43 7.85 -17.31 14.60
C LYS A 43 8.96 -16.33 14.21
N LEU A 44 8.80 -15.63 13.09
CA LEU A 44 9.76 -14.62 12.64
C LEU A 44 9.86 -13.45 13.62
N TYR A 45 8.73 -13.01 14.18
CA TYR A 45 8.71 -11.97 15.20
C TYR A 45 9.42 -12.41 16.47
N ALA A 46 9.17 -13.63 16.95
CA ALA A 46 9.84 -14.17 18.14
C ALA A 46 11.35 -14.26 17.95
N ASP A 47 11.80 -14.78 16.81
CA ASP A 47 13.23 -14.82 16.43
C ASP A 47 13.86 -13.43 16.37
N PHE A 48 13.18 -12.47 15.72
CA PHE A 48 13.67 -11.11 15.63
C PHE A 48 13.69 -10.38 16.98
N ALA A 49 12.78 -10.68 17.89
CA ALA A 49 12.78 -10.10 19.23
C ALA A 49 14.01 -10.55 20.05
N GLU A 50 14.45 -11.79 19.88
CA GLU A 50 15.61 -12.34 20.58
C GLU A 50 16.94 -11.99 19.89
N HIS A 51 17.01 -12.10 18.57
CA HIS A 51 18.26 -12.03 17.81
C HIS A 51 18.39 -10.79 16.92
N GLY A 52 17.33 -10.01 16.76
CA GLY A 52 17.26 -8.85 15.85
C GLY A 52 18.37 -7.82 16.09
N PRO A 53 18.65 -7.37 17.34
CA PRO A 53 19.71 -6.39 17.59
C PRO A 53 21.09 -6.84 17.12
N GLU A 54 21.46 -8.10 17.35
CA GLU A 54 22.75 -8.66 16.92
C GLU A 54 22.79 -8.82 15.40
N ALA A 55 21.70 -9.30 14.79
CA ALA A 55 21.58 -9.40 13.34
C ALA A 55 21.74 -8.03 12.66
N ILE A 56 21.12 -6.98 13.21
CA ILE A 56 21.26 -5.61 12.71
C ILE A 56 22.71 -5.12 12.84
N ALA A 57 23.34 -5.34 14.00
CA ALA A 57 24.73 -4.94 14.22
C ALA A 57 25.68 -5.61 13.23
N ARG A 58 25.53 -6.91 13.01
CA ARG A 58 26.29 -7.67 12.02
C ARG A 58 26.07 -7.17 10.60
N VAL A 59 24.82 -6.92 10.19
CA VAL A 59 24.54 -6.40 8.85
C VAL A 59 25.17 -5.01 8.65
N ARG A 60 25.15 -4.15 9.67
CA ARG A 60 25.81 -2.84 9.63
C ARG A 60 27.32 -2.96 9.42
N GLU A 61 27.97 -3.95 10.01
CA GLU A 61 29.41 -4.16 9.92
C GLU A 61 29.82 -4.91 8.63
N GLU A 62 29.14 -6.00 8.30
CA GLU A 62 29.47 -6.87 7.17
C GLU A 62 28.93 -6.33 5.82
N LYS A 63 27.77 -5.68 5.83
CA LYS A 63 27.03 -5.23 4.62
C LYS A 63 26.40 -3.84 4.81
N PRO A 64 27.21 -2.79 4.98
CA PRO A 64 26.72 -1.44 5.28
C PRO A 64 25.80 -0.88 4.19
N ASP A 65 25.98 -1.25 2.92
CA ASP A 65 25.11 -0.80 1.83
C ASP A 65 23.68 -1.36 1.98
N GLN A 66 23.54 -2.61 2.42
CA GLN A 66 22.23 -3.23 2.65
C GLN A 66 21.56 -2.65 3.89
N TYR A 67 22.33 -2.40 4.95
CA TYR A 67 21.82 -1.73 6.14
C TYR A 67 21.19 -0.37 5.79
N LEU A 68 21.88 0.46 5.01
CA LEU A 68 21.36 1.76 4.58
C LEU A 68 20.16 1.64 3.63
N LYS A 69 20.12 0.64 2.73
CA LYS A 69 18.96 0.38 1.87
C LYS A 69 17.73 -0.01 2.67
N VAL A 70 17.86 -0.84 3.70
CA VAL A 70 16.75 -1.21 4.59
C VAL A 70 16.22 0.04 5.29
N ILE A 71 17.09 0.88 5.86
CA ILE A 71 16.67 2.16 6.47
C ILE A 71 15.93 3.03 5.47
N ALA A 72 16.47 3.22 4.26
CA ALA A 72 15.83 4.01 3.22
C ALA A 72 14.47 3.44 2.79
N SER A 73 14.29 2.11 2.84
CA SER A 73 13.03 1.46 2.49
C SER A 73 11.90 1.65 3.51
N LEU A 74 12.26 1.97 4.76
CA LEU A 74 11.30 2.32 5.81
C LEU A 74 10.75 3.74 5.67
N LEU A 75 11.45 4.60 4.93
CA LEU A 75 10.98 5.95 4.64
C LEU A 75 9.90 5.89 3.55
N PRO A 76 8.82 6.68 3.66
CA PRO A 76 7.86 6.85 2.58
C PRO A 76 8.58 7.26 1.30
N LYS A 77 8.40 6.50 0.21
CA LYS A 77 9.01 6.80 -1.10
C LYS A 77 8.49 8.10 -1.69
N GLU A 78 7.27 8.46 -1.33
CA GLU A 78 6.63 9.71 -1.66
C GLU A 78 6.20 10.35 -0.36
N VAL A 79 6.91 11.41 0.06
CA VAL A 79 6.30 12.36 0.99
C VAL A 79 5.24 13.07 0.17
N LYS A 80 3.99 12.58 0.24
CA LYS A 80 2.84 13.37 -0.19
C LYS A 80 2.78 14.57 0.74
N VAL A 81 3.49 15.63 0.38
CA VAL A 81 3.18 16.97 0.87
C VAL A 81 1.86 17.30 0.21
N SER A 82 0.79 16.86 0.83
CA SER A 82 -0.53 17.38 0.53
C SER A 82 -0.49 18.84 0.98
N THR A 83 -0.18 19.74 0.05
CA THR A 83 -0.56 21.14 0.17
C THR A 83 -2.09 21.17 0.13
N GLU A 84 -2.75 20.71 1.19
CA GLU A 84 -4.19 20.89 1.37
C GLU A 84 -4.43 22.38 1.65
N ALA A 85 -4.36 23.13 0.56
CA ALA A 85 -5.02 24.39 0.34
C ALA A 85 -5.05 24.56 -1.18
N ASP A 86 -5.68 23.62 -1.90
CA ASP A 86 -6.32 23.92 -3.19
C ASP A 86 -7.52 24.82 -2.88
N LEU A 87 -7.23 26.03 -2.38
CA LEU A 87 -8.23 27.08 -2.28
C LEU A 87 -8.50 27.52 -3.70
N SER A 88 -9.77 27.59 -4.08
CA SER A 88 -10.10 28.28 -5.31
C SER A 88 -9.64 29.74 -5.21
N ASP A 89 -9.41 30.40 -6.35
CA ASP A 89 -9.07 31.83 -6.38
C ASP A 89 -10.08 32.67 -5.57
N GLU A 90 -11.36 32.27 -5.58
CA GLU A 90 -12.42 32.91 -4.78
C GLU A 90 -12.24 32.73 -3.27
N GLU A 91 -11.79 31.55 -2.83
CA GLU A 91 -11.52 31.26 -1.43
C GLU A 91 -10.25 31.95 -0.95
N LEU A 92 -9.24 32.04 -1.83
CA LEU A 92 -8.02 32.79 -1.58
C LEU A 92 -8.32 34.28 -1.43
N ASP A 93 -9.09 34.87 -2.36
CA ASP A 93 -9.53 36.26 -2.30
C ASP A 93 -10.34 36.57 -1.04
N ARG A 94 -11.24 35.66 -0.66
CA ARG A 94 -12.02 35.81 0.57
C ARG A 94 -11.12 35.88 1.80
N ARG A 95 -10.12 34.99 1.89
CA ARG A 95 -9.17 34.98 3.01
C ARG A 95 -8.26 36.20 3.02
N ILE A 96 -7.78 36.64 1.85
CA ILE A 96 -6.98 37.86 1.72
C ILE A 96 -7.78 39.07 2.22
N ARG A 97 -9.05 39.21 1.82
CA ARG A 97 -9.92 40.29 2.30
C ARG A 97 -10.17 40.24 3.81
N GLN A 98 -10.36 39.05 4.38
CA GLN A 98 -10.52 38.88 5.83
C GLN A 98 -9.27 39.29 6.61
N LEU A 99 -8.09 38.89 6.13
CA LEU A 99 -6.82 39.26 6.75
C LEU A 99 -6.51 40.75 6.59
N ALA A 100 -6.79 41.32 5.42
CA ALA A 100 -6.63 42.75 5.15
C ALA A 100 -7.50 43.59 6.09
N ALA A 101 -8.75 43.20 6.31
CA ALA A 101 -9.64 43.87 7.25
C ALA A 101 -9.17 43.73 8.72
N ALA A 102 -8.65 42.56 9.11
CA ALA A 102 -8.10 42.35 10.44
C ALA A 102 -6.82 43.15 10.71
N LEU A 103 -6.06 43.47 9.65
CA LEU A 103 -4.82 44.24 9.69
C LEU A 103 -4.99 45.71 9.29
N ASP A 104 -6.24 46.15 9.03
CA ASP A 104 -6.61 47.49 8.56
C ASP A 104 -5.82 47.96 7.32
N LEU A 105 -5.56 47.03 6.40
CA LEU A 105 -4.87 47.30 5.14
C LEU A 105 -5.89 47.60 4.04
N SER A 106 -5.89 48.84 3.53
CA SER A 106 -6.69 49.22 2.35
C SER A 106 -5.88 49.01 1.07
N PHE A 107 -6.30 48.08 0.21
CA PHE A 107 -5.75 47.93 -1.14
C PHE A 107 -6.56 48.79 -2.10
N GLY A 108 -5.91 49.79 -2.73
CA GLY A 108 -6.54 50.72 -3.65
C GLY A 108 -7.05 50.03 -4.92
N GLU A 109 -8.26 50.37 -5.34
CA GLU A 109 -8.85 49.92 -6.60
C GLU A 109 -7.98 50.37 -7.78
N GLY A 110 -7.62 49.42 -8.64
CA GLY A 110 -6.75 49.67 -9.79
C GLY A 110 -7.32 50.74 -10.71
N GLU A 111 -6.51 51.78 -10.92
CA GLU A 111 -6.70 52.79 -11.95
C GLU A 111 -6.79 52.09 -13.31
N ALA A 112 -7.94 52.23 -13.97
CA ALA A 112 -8.15 51.78 -15.33
C ALA A 112 -7.22 52.58 -16.26
N VAL A 113 -6.14 51.93 -16.72
CA VAL A 113 -5.29 52.49 -17.77
C VAL A 113 -5.93 52.17 -19.12
N HIS A 114 -6.45 53.22 -19.74
CA HIS A 114 -6.92 53.26 -21.13
C HIS A 114 -5.79 53.01 -22.14
#